data_AF-A0A969L6W1-F1
#
_entry.id   AF-A0A969L6W1-F1
#
_cell.length_a   1.000
_cell.length_b   1.000
_cell.length_c   1.000
_cell.angle_alpha   90.00
_cell.angle_beta   90.00
_cell.angle_gamma   90.00
#
_symmetry.space_group_name_H-M   'P 1'
#
loop_
_entity.id
_entity.type
_entity.pdbx_description
1 polymer ?
#
loop_
_entity_poly.entity_id
_entity_poly.type
_entity_poly.pdbx_seq_one_letter_code
_entity_poly.pdbx_strand_id
1 'polypeptide(L)'
;MKHNQVIIFVLSLLTITAQSSAQTTETLLDHFDEPSSLWSAQGNSTAQASVENGFYVLRHNQTQRYATFSRPTALPSEGNFYLETRFRINNASPQSSFGLLWGFPELNTFYCLNGFEQAFNIFEFQNGSYRELQPTESEGHLLASGQWNTLGIRRDESGLTFYANGHSS
;
A
#
# COMPACT_ATOMS: atom_id res chain seq x y z
N MET A 1 34.34 -29.74 -68.57
CA MET A 1 34.04 -30.04 -67.15
C MET A 1 33.21 -28.89 -66.59
N LYS A 2 31.90 -29.10 -66.37
CA LYS A 2 30.99 -28.08 -65.82
C LYS A 2 30.90 -28.28 -64.30
N HIS A 3 31.30 -27.29 -63.52
CA HIS A 3 31.13 -27.27 -62.07
C HIS A 3 29.73 -26.73 -61.75
N ASN A 4 28.87 -27.57 -61.16
CA ASN A 4 27.59 -27.14 -60.59
C ASN A 4 27.86 -26.69 -59.14
N GLN A 5 27.63 -25.42 -58.84
CA GLN A 5 27.60 -24.94 -57.46
C GLN A 5 26.16 -25.05 -56.93
N VAL A 6 25.97 -25.85 -55.89
CA VAL A 6 24.71 -25.95 -55.14
C VAL A 6 24.73 -24.86 -54.08
N ILE A 7 23.86 -23.85 -54.22
CA ILE A 7 23.65 -22.82 -53.20
C ILE A 7 22.61 -23.37 -52.22
N ILE A 8 23.04 -23.67 -51.00
CA ILE A 8 22.15 -24.03 -49.89
C ILE A 8 21.69 -22.72 -49.23
N PHE A 9 20.41 -22.38 -49.39
CA PHE A 9 19.78 -21.27 -48.69
C PHE A 9 19.33 -21.75 -47.31
N VAL A 10 20.06 -21.40 -46.26
CA VAL A 10 19.65 -21.65 -44.87
C VAL A 10 18.72 -20.51 -44.45
N LEU A 11 17.42 -20.79 -44.39
CA LEU A 11 16.41 -19.87 -43.91
C LEU A 11 16.43 -19.86 -42.37
N SER A 12 17.25 -19.00 -41.77
CA SER A 12 17.27 -18.81 -40.31
C SER A 12 16.07 -17.95 -39.89
N LEU A 13 15.07 -18.58 -39.28
CA LEU A 13 13.91 -17.92 -38.69
C LEU A 13 14.34 -17.23 -37.39
N LEU A 14 14.61 -15.92 -37.43
CA LEU A 14 14.85 -15.11 -36.23
C LEU A 14 13.51 -14.85 -35.53
N THR A 15 13.19 -15.62 -34.49
CA THR A 15 12.09 -15.30 -33.58
C THR A 15 12.56 -14.19 -32.64
N ILE A 16 12.19 -12.94 -32.93
CA ILE A 16 12.36 -11.82 -32.01
C ILE A 16 11.30 -11.98 -30.92
N THR A 17 11.68 -12.53 -29.76
CA THR A 17 10.80 -12.49 -28.58
C THR A 17 10.87 -11.08 -28.01
N ALA A 18 9.86 -10.28 -28.27
CA ALA A 18 9.68 -9.00 -27.60
C ALA A 18 9.47 -9.26 -26.10
N GLN A 19 10.50 -9.01 -25.29
CA GLN A 19 10.36 -8.99 -23.84
C GLN A 19 9.62 -7.70 -23.48
N SER A 20 8.30 -7.81 -23.26
CA SER A 20 7.52 -6.74 -22.66
C SER A 20 7.93 -6.62 -21.19
N SER A 21 8.74 -5.63 -20.85
CA SER A 21 8.91 -5.24 -19.45
C SER A 21 7.60 -4.63 -18.98
N ALA A 22 6.99 -5.19 -17.92
CA ALA A 22 5.88 -4.53 -17.25
C ALA A 22 6.37 -3.15 -16.75
N GLN A 23 5.82 -2.06 -17.29
CA GLN A 23 6.16 -0.72 -16.87
C GLN A 23 5.31 -0.36 -15.64
N THR A 24 5.95 -0.29 -14.47
CA THR A 24 5.30 0.28 -13.28
C THR A 24 5.12 1.77 -13.50
N THR A 25 3.87 2.23 -13.55
CA THR A 25 3.56 3.66 -13.53
C THR A 25 3.36 4.07 -12.08
N GLU A 26 4.21 4.97 -11.58
CA GLU A 26 4.07 5.53 -10.24
C GLU A 26 3.06 6.67 -10.26
N THR A 27 1.83 6.39 -9.84
CA THR A 27 0.73 7.38 -9.81
C THR A 27 0.86 8.34 -8.65
N LEU A 28 1.46 7.90 -7.55
CA LEU A 28 1.64 8.69 -6.34
C LEU A 28 2.90 8.22 -5.61
N LEU A 29 3.80 9.17 -5.37
CA LEU A 29 4.89 9.07 -4.42
C LEU A 29 4.92 10.38 -3.62
N ASP A 30 5.02 10.28 -2.30
CA ASP A 30 5.10 11.44 -1.43
C ASP A 30 6.17 11.24 -0.37
N HIS A 31 7.16 12.14 -0.39
CA HIS A 31 8.23 12.21 0.61
C HIS A 31 7.95 13.28 1.67
N PHE A 32 6.83 14.00 1.56
CA PHE A 32 6.41 15.06 2.47
C PHE A 32 7.45 16.19 2.62
N ASP A 33 8.23 16.45 1.56
CA ASP A 33 9.28 17.47 1.53
C ASP A 33 8.72 18.89 1.65
N GLU A 34 7.48 19.11 1.19
CA GLU A 34 6.77 20.39 1.27
C GLU A 34 5.35 20.17 1.81
N PRO A 35 4.71 21.18 2.44
CA PRO A 35 3.31 21.10 2.81
C PRO A 35 2.43 20.95 1.56
N SER A 36 2.15 19.71 1.19
CA SER A 36 1.25 19.35 0.10
C SER A 36 -0.18 19.72 0.49
N SER A 37 -0.83 20.56 -0.34
CA SER A 37 -2.23 20.98 -0.13
C SER A 37 -3.25 19.82 -0.25
N LEU A 38 -2.78 18.62 -0.62
CA LEU A 38 -3.63 17.45 -0.86
C LEU A 38 -3.67 16.49 0.32
N TRP A 39 -2.65 16.52 1.19
CA TRP A 39 -2.74 15.86 2.48
C TRP A 39 -3.51 16.75 3.44
N SER A 40 -4.45 16.16 4.16
CA SER A 40 -5.27 16.88 5.12
C SER A 40 -4.42 17.34 6.29
N ALA A 41 -3.74 18.49 6.17
CA ALA A 41 -3.03 19.15 7.27
C ALA A 41 -4.04 19.90 8.16
N GLN A 42 -5.03 19.18 8.67
CA GLN A 42 -6.12 19.73 9.48
C GLN A 42 -6.58 18.70 10.51
N GLY A 43 -7.18 19.21 11.58
CA GLY A 43 -7.64 18.41 12.70
C GLY A 43 -8.35 19.25 13.74
N ASN A 44 -8.71 18.63 14.85
CA ASN A 44 -9.31 19.29 16.01
C ASN A 44 -8.49 18.95 17.27
N SER A 45 -9.04 19.18 18.46
CA SER A 45 -8.35 18.81 19.71
C SER A 45 -8.17 17.30 19.89
N THR A 46 -8.90 16.47 19.15
CA THR A 46 -8.94 15.01 19.30
C THR A 46 -8.06 14.27 18.30
N ALA A 47 -7.92 14.78 17.07
CA ALA A 47 -7.11 14.19 16.03
C ALA A 47 -6.47 15.28 15.16
N GLN A 48 -5.19 15.14 14.84
CA GLN A 48 -4.43 16.12 14.05
C GLN A 48 -3.51 15.42 13.06
N ALA A 49 -3.36 16.03 11.90
CA ALA A 49 -2.38 15.65 10.91
C ALA A 49 -1.62 16.89 10.42
N SER A 50 -0.32 16.73 10.20
CA SER A 50 0.59 17.80 9.77
C SER A 50 1.75 17.23 8.97
N VAL A 51 2.36 18.05 8.13
CA VAL A 51 3.65 17.74 7.50
C VAL A 51 4.75 18.42 8.30
N GLU A 52 5.64 17.64 8.90
CA GLU A 52 6.73 18.10 9.76
C GLU A 52 8.04 17.38 9.39
N ASN A 53 9.07 18.12 8.98
CA ASN A 53 10.42 17.59 8.73
C ASN A 53 10.48 16.37 7.79
N GLY A 54 9.72 16.38 6.68
CA GLY A 54 9.70 15.24 5.75
C GLY A 54 8.81 14.07 6.21
N PHE A 55 7.92 14.29 7.18
CA PHE A 55 7.00 13.28 7.68
C PHE A 55 5.57 13.79 7.71
N TYR A 56 4.63 12.93 7.33
CA TYR A 56 3.23 13.11 7.67
C TYR A 56 2.95 12.60 9.07
N VAL A 57 2.80 13.52 10.01
CA VAL A 57 2.66 13.24 11.45
C VAL A 57 1.19 13.17 11.81
N LEU A 58 0.76 12.01 12.30
CA LEU A 58 -0.59 11.77 12.82
C LEU A 58 -0.56 11.77 14.35
N ARG A 59 -1.48 12.52 14.97
CA ARG A 59 -1.69 12.55 16.42
C ARG A 59 -3.14 12.28 16.74
N HIS A 60 -3.39 11.35 17.66
CA HIS A 60 -4.74 10.99 18.09
C HIS A 60 -4.79 10.93 19.62
N ASN A 61 -5.60 11.79 20.23
CA ASN A 61 -5.63 12.03 21.68
C ASN A 61 -6.83 11.35 22.36
N GLN A 62 -7.59 10.52 21.66
CA GLN A 62 -8.76 9.81 22.21
C GLN A 62 -8.53 8.30 22.29
N THR A 63 -9.13 7.66 23.30
CA THR A 63 -8.94 6.24 23.58
C THR A 63 -9.96 5.31 22.89
N GLN A 64 -11.12 5.83 22.46
CA GLN A 64 -12.24 5.00 21.98
C GLN A 64 -12.79 5.39 20.59
N ARG A 65 -12.03 6.17 19.82
CA ARG A 65 -12.42 6.59 18.47
C ARG A 65 -11.27 6.34 17.49
N TYR A 66 -11.60 6.30 16.21
CA TYR A 66 -10.60 6.33 15.15
C TYR A 66 -10.61 7.71 14.49
N ALA A 67 -9.49 8.07 13.88
CA ALA A 67 -9.39 9.20 12.98
C ALA A 67 -8.86 8.69 11.64
N THR A 68 -9.52 9.07 10.55
CA THR A 68 -9.06 8.77 9.20
C THR A 68 -8.52 10.05 8.58
N PHE A 69 -7.40 9.90 7.87
CA PHE A 69 -6.83 10.96 7.06
C PHE A 69 -6.58 10.37 5.69
N SER A 70 -7.12 11.01 4.65
CA SER A 70 -7.00 10.52 3.28
C SER A 70 -6.63 11.66 2.35
N ARG A 71 -6.03 11.27 1.22
CA ARG A 71 -5.79 12.12 0.07
C ARG A 71 -6.50 11.49 -1.12
N PRO A 72 -7.34 12.23 -1.86
CA PRO A 72 -7.94 11.73 -3.10
C PRO A 72 -6.85 11.28 -4.08
N THR A 73 -6.85 9.99 -4.40
CA THR A 73 -5.92 9.38 -5.36
C THR A 73 -6.68 8.30 -6.13
N ALA A 74 -6.61 8.34 -7.46
CA ALA A 74 -7.26 7.34 -8.28
C ALA A 74 -6.52 6.01 -8.18
N LEU A 75 -7.25 4.96 -7.80
CA LEU A 75 -6.81 3.57 -7.98
C LEU A 75 -7.49 3.02 -9.23
N PRO A 76 -6.79 2.19 -10.02
CA PRO A 76 -7.43 1.58 -11.18
C PRO A 76 -8.58 0.67 -10.71
N SER A 77 -9.73 0.78 -11.35
CA SER A 77 -10.91 -0.06 -11.05
C SER A 77 -10.68 -1.52 -11.43
N GLU A 78 -9.80 -1.75 -12.42
CA GLU A 78 -9.41 -3.05 -12.95
C GLU A 78 -7.89 -3.13 -13.08
N GLY A 79 -7.33 -4.32 -12.96
CA GLY A 79 -5.90 -4.57 -13.10
C GLY A 79 -5.10 -4.46 -11.80
N ASN A 80 -3.78 -4.36 -11.98
CA ASN A 80 -2.81 -4.54 -10.91
C ASN A 80 -2.46 -3.21 -10.27
N PHE A 81 -2.35 -3.18 -8.94
CA PHE A 81 -1.82 -2.03 -8.23
C PHE A 81 -0.98 -2.45 -7.04
N TYR A 82 -0.15 -1.53 -6.59
CA TYR A 82 0.61 -1.67 -5.35
C TYR A 82 0.54 -0.37 -4.56
N LEU A 83 0.22 -0.49 -3.27
CA LEU A 83 0.23 0.60 -2.31
C LEU A 83 1.18 0.22 -1.19
N GLU A 84 2.04 1.16 -0.78
CA GLU A 84 2.92 0.97 0.36
C GLU A 84 2.98 2.26 1.17
N THR A 85 3.10 2.11 2.49
CA THR A 85 3.47 3.20 3.37
C THR A 85 4.56 2.76 4.34
N ARG A 86 5.45 3.70 4.68
CA ARG A 86 6.46 3.55 5.71
C ARG A 86 6.13 4.49 6.87
N PHE A 87 6.09 3.96 8.08
CA PHE A 87 5.67 4.71 9.27
C PHE A 87 6.44 4.28 10.52
N ARG A 88 6.39 5.13 11.55
CA ARG A 88 6.98 4.88 12.87
C ARG A 88 5.99 5.24 13.95
N ILE A 89 5.82 4.32 14.90
CA ILE A 89 4.94 4.53 16.05
C ILE A 89 5.78 5.18 17.17
N ASN A 90 5.61 6.48 17.40
CA ASN A 90 6.44 7.21 18.36
C ASN A 90 5.94 7.08 19.81
N ASN A 91 4.63 7.13 20.01
CA ASN A 91 4.01 7.03 21.33
C ASN A 91 2.58 6.50 21.14
N ALA A 92 2.36 5.27 21.58
CA ALA A 92 1.09 4.58 21.44
C ALA A 92 0.81 3.77 22.70
N SER A 93 -0.46 3.67 23.09
CA SER A 93 -0.83 2.65 24.07
C SER A 93 -0.67 1.27 23.42
N PRO A 94 -0.45 0.19 24.20
CA PRO A 94 -0.37 -1.17 23.66
C PRO A 94 -1.62 -1.62 22.88
N GLN A 95 -2.74 -0.93 23.06
CA GLN A 95 -4.02 -1.20 22.39
C GLN A 95 -4.27 -0.31 21.17
N SER A 96 -3.34 0.60 20.87
CA SER A 96 -3.48 1.48 19.71
C SER A 96 -3.23 0.69 18.44
N SER A 97 -4.00 1.02 17.40
CA SER A 97 -3.79 0.50 16.06
C SER A 97 -3.60 1.65 15.07
N PHE A 98 -3.03 1.33 13.92
CA PHE A 98 -2.78 2.24 12.82
C PHE A 98 -2.93 1.45 11.52
N GLY A 99 -3.18 2.10 10.40
CA GLY A 99 -3.37 1.33 9.18
C GLY A 99 -3.26 2.12 7.90
N LEU A 100 -3.12 1.37 6.82
CA LEU A 100 -3.23 1.86 5.46
C LEU A 100 -4.67 1.71 4.99
N LEU A 101 -5.30 2.83 4.64
CA LEU A 101 -6.69 2.89 4.17
C LEU A 101 -6.74 2.94 2.64
N TRP A 102 -7.65 2.20 2.03
CA TRP A 102 -7.89 2.28 0.57
C TRP A 102 -9.36 1.99 0.22
N GLY A 103 -9.69 2.21 -1.05
CA GLY A 103 -11.00 1.86 -1.61
C GLY A 103 -12.13 2.59 -0.90
N PHE A 104 -12.23 3.89 -1.12
CA PHE A 104 -13.31 4.74 -0.60
C PHE A 104 -14.42 4.88 -1.67
N PRO A 105 -15.35 3.90 -1.82
CA PRO A 105 -16.43 4.03 -2.80
C PRO A 105 -17.40 5.15 -2.42
N GLU A 106 -17.56 5.39 -1.12
CA GLU A 106 -18.47 6.38 -0.53
C GLU A 106 -17.87 6.91 0.79
N LEU A 107 -18.43 8.02 1.31
CA LEU A 107 -18.09 8.52 2.64
C LEU A 107 -18.34 7.43 3.71
N ASN A 108 -17.43 7.26 4.66
CA ASN A 108 -17.49 6.24 5.72
C ASN A 108 -17.47 4.78 5.24
N THR A 109 -16.99 4.52 4.02
CA THR A 109 -16.68 3.16 3.56
C THR A 109 -15.22 3.08 3.13
N PHE A 110 -14.45 2.16 3.69
CA PHE A 110 -13.04 1.95 3.33
C PHE A 110 -12.56 0.56 3.74
N TYR A 111 -11.52 0.08 3.07
CA TYR A 111 -10.72 -1.05 3.54
C TYR A 111 -9.56 -0.56 4.39
N CYS A 112 -9.15 -1.36 5.37
CA CYS A 112 -8.05 -1.05 6.27
C CYS A 112 -7.15 -2.27 6.46
N LEU A 113 -5.86 -2.08 6.19
CA LEU A 113 -4.78 -2.98 6.60
C LEU A 113 -4.30 -2.42 7.92
N ASN A 114 -4.75 -3.02 9.00
CA ASN A 114 -4.67 -2.47 10.33
C ASN A 114 -3.61 -3.23 11.14
N GLY A 115 -2.58 -2.48 11.54
CA GLY A 115 -1.47 -2.95 12.33
C GLY A 115 -1.62 -2.64 13.82
N PHE A 116 -1.10 -3.55 14.62
CA PHE A 116 -0.90 -3.46 16.05
C PHE A 116 0.55 -3.86 16.35
N GLU A 117 0.96 -3.78 17.61
CA GLU A 117 2.25 -4.36 18.00
C GLU A 117 2.26 -5.88 17.70
N GLN A 118 3.21 -6.33 16.88
CA GLN A 118 3.43 -7.73 16.47
C GLN A 118 2.28 -8.44 15.74
N ALA A 119 1.26 -7.71 15.28
CA ALA A 119 0.11 -8.29 14.60
C ALA A 119 -0.49 -7.33 13.57
N PHE A 120 -1.23 -7.88 12.62
CA PHE A 120 -2.11 -7.10 11.74
C PHE A 120 -3.37 -7.90 11.40
N ASN A 121 -4.40 -7.19 10.96
CA ASN A 121 -5.60 -7.78 10.35
C ASN A 121 -6.06 -6.91 9.19
N ILE A 122 -7.02 -7.43 8.41
CA ILE A 122 -7.69 -6.65 7.37
C ILE A 122 -9.18 -6.63 7.63
N PHE A 123 -9.76 -5.43 7.56
CA PHE A 123 -11.20 -5.25 7.66
C PHE A 123 -11.70 -4.23 6.64
N GLU A 124 -12.99 -4.34 6.33
CA GLU A 124 -13.78 -3.30 5.70
C GLU A 124 -14.56 -2.56 6.79
N PHE A 125 -14.54 -1.23 6.72
CA PHE A 125 -15.41 -0.38 7.50
C PHE A 125 -16.53 0.12 6.59
N GLN A 126 -17.78 -0.06 7.02
CA GLN A 126 -18.94 0.41 6.29
C GLN A 126 -19.95 1.01 7.27
N ASN A 127 -20.21 2.31 7.14
CA ASN A 127 -21.29 3.01 7.86
C ASN A 127 -21.30 2.76 9.38
N GLY A 128 -20.13 2.77 10.04
CA GLY A 128 -20.03 2.55 11.49
C GLY A 128 -19.72 1.11 11.90
N SER A 129 -19.79 0.15 10.97
CA SER A 129 -19.61 -1.27 11.24
C SER A 129 -18.31 -1.81 10.65
N TYR A 130 -17.69 -2.77 11.35
CA TYR A 130 -16.50 -3.48 10.90
C TYR A 130 -16.88 -4.86 10.39
N ARG A 131 -16.37 -5.22 9.20
CA ARG A 131 -16.41 -6.56 8.65
C ARG A 131 -14.98 -7.06 8.47
N GLU A 132 -14.61 -8.08 9.22
CA GLU A 132 -13.30 -8.72 9.07
C GLU A 132 -13.19 -9.40 7.70
N LEU A 133 -12.10 -9.16 6.99
CA LEU A 133 -11.77 -9.79 5.70
C LEU A 133 -10.70 -10.86 5.88
N GLN A 134 -9.78 -10.64 6.82
CA GLN A 134 -8.74 -11.59 7.20
C GLN A 134 -8.55 -11.53 8.72
N PRO A 135 -8.52 -12.70 9.40
CA PRO A 135 -8.31 -12.76 10.84
C PRO A 135 -6.95 -12.16 11.23
N THR A 136 -6.81 -11.85 12.52
CA THR A 136 -5.54 -11.34 13.03
C THR A 136 -4.45 -12.39 12.91
N GLU A 137 -3.36 -12.03 12.22
CA GLU A 137 -2.17 -12.86 12.14
C GLU A 137 -1.22 -12.51 13.28
N SER A 138 -1.08 -13.45 14.22
CA SER A 138 -0.06 -13.44 15.26
C SER A 138 1.28 -13.88 14.69
N GLU A 139 2.38 -13.32 15.18
CA GLU A 139 3.72 -13.41 14.56
C GLU A 139 3.83 -12.62 13.25
N GLY A 140 3.00 -11.59 13.02
CA GLY A 140 2.95 -10.77 11.80
C GLY A 140 4.18 -9.88 11.58
N HIS A 141 5.37 -10.49 11.49
CA HIS A 141 6.66 -9.96 11.04
C HIS A 141 7.01 -8.53 11.50
N LEU A 142 6.73 -8.28 12.79
CA LEU A 142 7.39 -7.29 13.65
C LEU A 142 7.03 -5.82 13.40
N LEU A 143 5.74 -5.51 13.32
CA LEU A 143 5.31 -4.14 13.63
C LEU A 143 5.76 -3.78 15.05
N ALA A 144 6.75 -2.91 15.14
CA ALA A 144 7.41 -2.57 16.40
C ALA A 144 7.33 -1.07 16.69
N SER A 145 6.93 -0.76 17.92
CA SER A 145 6.95 0.61 18.43
C SER A 145 8.37 1.16 18.43
N GLY A 146 8.50 2.44 18.08
CA GLY A 146 9.79 3.13 18.00
C GLY A 146 10.67 2.71 16.81
N GLN A 147 10.25 1.77 15.96
CA GLN A 147 10.98 1.39 14.74
C GLN A 147 10.24 1.84 13.47
N TRP A 148 10.97 1.89 12.35
CA TRP A 148 10.35 2.06 11.04
C TRP A 148 9.74 0.74 10.59
N ASN A 149 8.48 0.80 10.19
CA ASN A 149 7.73 -0.34 9.69
C ASN A 149 7.16 -0.02 8.30
N THR A 150 6.82 -1.05 7.54
CA THR A 150 6.07 -0.90 6.27
C THR A 150 4.79 -1.72 6.28
N LEU A 151 3.75 -1.16 5.65
CA LEU A 151 2.51 -1.86 5.31
C LEU A 151 2.29 -1.73 3.81
N GLY A 152 1.97 -2.84 3.16
CA GLY A 152 1.80 -2.91 1.71
C GLY A 152 0.58 -3.72 1.29
N ILE A 153 0.00 -3.34 0.15
CA ILE A 153 -1.13 -4.01 -0.48
C ILE A 153 -0.80 -4.17 -1.96
N ARG A 154 -0.81 -5.40 -2.45
CA ARG A 154 -0.72 -5.71 -3.88
C ARG A 154 -2.04 -6.29 -4.33
N ARG A 155 -2.54 -5.79 -5.47
CA ARG A 155 -3.58 -6.46 -6.24
C ARG A 155 -2.96 -6.97 -7.53
N ASP A 156 -3.20 -8.23 -7.84
CA ASP A 156 -2.94 -8.82 -9.14
C ASP A 156 -4.06 -9.78 -9.57
N GLU A 157 -3.82 -10.58 -10.60
CA GLU A 157 -4.78 -11.55 -11.13
C GLU A 157 -5.15 -12.65 -10.12
N SER A 158 -4.30 -12.93 -9.14
CA SER A 158 -4.55 -13.91 -8.08
C SER A 158 -5.39 -13.36 -6.93
N GLY A 159 -5.50 -12.03 -6.81
CA GLY A 159 -6.26 -11.35 -5.79
C GLY A 159 -5.45 -10.29 -5.06
N LEU A 160 -5.74 -10.12 -3.76
CA LEU A 160 -5.03 -9.21 -2.89
C LEU A 160 -3.98 -9.97 -2.07
N THR A 161 -2.77 -9.42 -2.00
CA THR A 161 -1.71 -9.85 -1.08
C THR A 161 -1.33 -8.69 -0.17
N PHE A 162 -1.24 -8.95 1.12
CA PHE A 162 -0.92 -7.97 2.14
C PHE A 162 0.49 -8.20 2.66
N TYR A 163 1.19 -7.11 2.98
CA TYR A 163 2.57 -7.15 3.44
C TYR A 163 2.72 -6.34 4.72
N ALA A 164 3.46 -6.89 5.69
CA ALA A 164 4.00 -6.14 6.81
C ALA A 164 5.52 -6.36 6.84
N ASN A 165 6.31 -5.29 6.83
CA ASN A 165 7.77 -5.34 6.78
C ASN A 165 8.34 -6.25 5.67
N GLY A 166 7.68 -6.24 4.50
CA GLY A 166 8.09 -7.02 3.32
C GLY A 166 7.66 -8.49 3.32
N HIS A 167 7.07 -8.98 4.40
CA HIS A 167 6.55 -10.35 4.51
C HIS A 167 5.07 -10.39 4.16
N SER A 168 4.68 -11.31 3.28
CA SER A 168 3.30 -11.49 2.85
C SER A 168 2.49 -12.40 3.77
N SER A 169 1.19 -12.13 3.91
CA SER A 169 0.20 -13.12 4.37
C SER A 169 -0.33 -13.95 3.21
#